data_AF-A0A357SZW7-F1
#
_entry.id   AF-A0A357SZW7-F1
#
_cell.length_a   1.000
_cell.length_b   1.000
_cell.length_c   1.000
_cell.angle_alpha   90.00
_cell.angle_beta   90.00
_cell.angle_gamma   90.00
#
_symmetry.space_group_name_H-M   'P 1'
#
loop_
_entity.id
_entity.type
_entity.pdbx_description
1 polymer ?
#
loop_
_entity_poly.entity_id
_entity_poly.type
_entity_poly.pdbx_seq_one_letter_code
_entity_poly.pdbx_strand_id
1 'polypeptide(L)' 'NGSVNPTHNGTAVYSGSKGSSKSHDLRNKVQKRLVEMTGLRDLGANTANFYVLQRTSMPAILTEAS' A
#
# COMPACT_ATOMS: atom_id res chain seq x y z
N ASN A 1 -2.01 -2.56 -10.02
CA ASN A 1 -2.00 -1.37 -10.87
C ASN A 1 -2.33 -1.73 -12.31
N GLY A 2 -3.12 -0.88 -12.96
CA GLY A 2 -3.48 -0.96 -14.37
C GLY A 2 -3.75 0.46 -14.87
N SER A 3 -2.69 1.26 -14.99
CA SER A 3 -2.78 2.65 -15.43
C SER A 3 -2.85 2.74 -16.96
N VAL A 4 -3.73 3.61 -17.48
CA VAL A 4 -3.75 3.98 -18.90
C VAL A 4 -2.48 4.72 -19.33
N ASN A 5 -1.77 5.34 -18.37
CA ASN A 5 -0.44 5.89 -18.60
C ASN A 5 0.61 4.83 -18.22
N PRO A 6 1.34 4.25 -19.20
CA PRO A 6 2.33 3.20 -18.96
C PRO A 6 3.55 3.70 -18.17
N THR A 7 3.78 5.01 -18.06
CA THR A 7 4.86 5.57 -17.23
C THR A 7 4.48 5.70 -15.76
N HIS A 8 3.22 5.40 -15.40
CA HIS A 8 2.73 5.50 -14.03
C HIS A 8 2.83 4.14 -13.32
N ASN A 9 4.08 3.72 -13.11
CA ASN A 9 4.46 2.48 -12.46
C ASN A 9 5.26 2.78 -11.17
N GLY A 10 5.33 1.79 -10.29
CA GLY A 10 5.98 1.87 -8.99
C GLY A 10 5.25 1.07 -7.91
N THR A 11 5.80 1.15 -6.71
CA THR A 11 5.34 0.43 -5.53
C THR A 11 4.57 1.36 -4.60
N ALA A 12 3.34 0.98 -4.27
CA ALA A 12 2.53 1.64 -3.24
C ALA A 12 1.96 0.59 -2.28
N VAL A 13 1.82 0.95 -1.01
CA VAL A 13 1.13 0.14 -0.02
C VAL A 13 0.03 0.96 0.63
N TYR A 14 -1.15 0.37 0.70
CA TYR A 14 -2.37 1.00 1.21
C TYR A 14 -2.80 0.36 2.53
N SER A 15 -3.30 1.17 3.45
CA SER A 15 -4.12 0.73 4.59
C SER A 15 -5.51 1.35 4.51
N GLY A 16 -6.48 0.82 5.24
CA GLY A 16 -7.81 1.44 5.36
C GLY A 16 -7.71 2.87 5.91
N SER A 17 -8.51 3.82 5.39
CA SER A 17 -8.50 5.21 5.89
C SER A 17 -8.95 5.32 7.35
N LYS A 18 -9.81 4.40 7.80
CA LYS A 18 -10.23 4.23 9.21
C LYS A 18 -9.49 3.06 9.88
N GLY A 19 -8.35 2.65 9.32
CA GLY A 19 -7.55 1.56 9.86
C GLY A 19 -7.00 1.89 11.24
N SER A 20 -6.64 0.86 12.00
CA SER A 20 -5.95 1.05 13.28
C SER A 20 -4.55 1.63 13.07
N SER A 21 -3.97 2.24 14.12
CA SER A 21 -2.56 2.68 14.12
C SER A 21 -1.60 1.55 13.74
N LYS A 22 -1.91 0.31 14.13
CA LYS A 22 -1.16 -0.90 13.75
C LYS A 22 -1.21 -1.17 12.23
N SER A 23 -2.33 -0.87 11.57
CA SER A 23 -2.45 -1.02 10.11
C SER A 23 -1.59 0.01 9.37
N HIS A 24 -1.58 1.25 9.87
CA HIS A 24 -0.75 2.32 9.32
C HIS A 24 0.74 2.06 9.53
N ASP A 25 1.12 1.57 10.71
CA ASP A 25 2.50 1.17 11.02
C ASP A 25 2.96 0.00 10.14
N LEU A 26 2.12 -1.03 9.98
CA LEU A 26 2.39 -2.16 9.08
C LEU A 26 2.59 -1.68 7.64
N ARG A 27 1.70 -0.81 7.14
CA ARG A 27 1.81 -0.21 5.80
C ARG A 27 3.13 0.51 5.61
N ASN A 28 3.53 1.36 6.56
CA ASN A 28 4.78 2.13 6.46
C ASN A 28 6.01 1.23 6.42
N LYS A 29 6.05 0.21 7.29
CA LYS A 29 7.17 -0.75 7.34
C LYS A 29 7.27 -1.57 6.06
N VAL A 30 6.13 -2.05 5.54
CA VAL A 30 6.10 -2.85 4.32
C VAL A 30 6.45 -2.01 3.08
N GLN A 31 5.95 -0.77 2.96
CA GLN A 31 6.34 0.16 1.89
C GLN A 31 7.86 0.31 1.83
N LYS A 32 8.47 0.65 2.97
CA LYS A 32 9.93 0.82 3.06
C LYS A 32 10.68 -0.42 2.58
N ARG A 33 10.28 -1.61 3.05
CA ARG A 33 10.95 -2.86 2.66
C ARG A 33 10.72 -3.25 1.22
N LEU A 34 9.54 -3.02 0.66
CA LEU A 34 9.30 -3.32 -0.75
C LEU A 34 10.13 -2.42 -1.67
N VAL A 35 10.23 -1.13 -1.37
CA VAL A 35 11.09 -0.21 -2.13
C VAL A 35 12.56 -0.66 -2.05
N GLU A 36 13.05 -0.97 -0.84
CA GLU A 36 14.43 -1.47 -0.63
C GLU A 36 14.70 -2.78 -1.41
N MET A 37 13.76 -3.72 -1.40
CA MET A 37 13.96 -5.06 -1.97
C MET A 37 13.77 -5.11 -3.48
N THR A 38 12.87 -4.28 -4.02
CA THR A 38 12.51 -4.32 -5.45
C THR A 38 13.23 -3.28 -6.29
N GLY A 39 13.68 -2.17 -5.67
CA GLY A 39 14.22 -1.02 -6.39
C GLY A 39 13.19 -0.28 -7.27
N LEU A 40 11.92 -0.66 -7.18
CA LEU A 40 10.84 0.00 -7.91
C LEU A 40 10.61 1.42 -7.38
N ARG A 41 10.08 2.28 -8.24
CA ARG A 41 9.74 3.66 -7.90
C ARG A 41 8.84 3.72 -6.66
N ASP A 42 9.18 4.55 -5.70
CA ASP A 42 8.37 4.76 -4.50
C ASP A 42 7.16 5.66 -4.82
N LEU A 43 5.95 5.10 -4.69
CA LEU A 43 4.67 5.82 -4.81
C LEU A 43 4.02 6.10 -3.44
N GLY A 44 4.69 5.72 -2.36
CA GLY A 44 4.34 6.07 -1.00
C GLY A 44 3.38 5.10 -0.29
N ALA A 45 3.27 5.34 1.01
CA ALA A 45 2.39 4.62 1.91
C ALA A 45 1.07 5.40 2.07
N ASN A 46 0.01 4.91 1.44
CA ASN A 46 -1.23 5.65 1.23
C ASN A 46 -2.42 5.09 2.03
N THR A 47 -3.54 5.81 2.07
CA THR A 47 -4.81 5.31 2.61
C THR A 47 -5.84 5.19 1.50
N ALA A 48 -6.65 4.14 1.55
CA ALA A 48 -7.72 3.91 0.59
C ALA A 48 -8.91 3.19 1.24
N ASN A 49 -10.08 3.32 0.63
CA ASN A 49 -11.33 2.72 1.11
C ASN A 49 -11.67 1.39 0.42
N PHE A 50 -10.64 0.59 0.09
CA PHE A 50 -10.84 -0.73 -0.51
C PHE A 50 -11.66 -1.64 0.42
N TYR A 51 -12.58 -2.39 -0.16
CA TYR A 51 -13.52 -3.24 0.57
C TYR A 51 -12.81 -4.15 1.59
N VAL A 52 -11.73 -4.81 1.16
CA VAL A 52 -10.94 -5.74 1.98
C VAL A 52 -10.25 -5.05 3.16
N LEU A 53 -9.84 -3.80 3.00
CA LEU A 53 -9.20 -3.02 4.06
C LEU A 53 -10.20 -2.47 5.08
N GLN A 54 -11.47 -2.34 4.70
CA GLN A 54 -12.52 -1.83 5.59
C GLN A 54 -13.30 -2.94 6.30
N ARG A 55 -13.34 -4.15 5.75
CA ARG A 55 -14.12 -5.28 6.29
C ARG A 55 -13.29 -6.38 6.96
N THR A 56 -12.05 -6.05 7.31
CA THR A 56 -11.16 -6.95 8.05
C THR A 56 -11.01 -6.44 9.48
N SER A 57 -11.13 -7.33 10.46
CA SER A 57 -11.02 -6.97 11.89
C SER A 57 -9.58 -6.93 12.41
N MET A 58 -8.64 -7.57 11.72
CA MET A 58 -7.21 -7.47 12.01
C MET A 58 -6.55 -6.30 11.24
N PRO A 59 -5.34 -5.86 11.62
CA PRO A 59 -4.58 -4.93 10.80
C PRO A 59 -4.37 -5.48 9.37
N ALA A 60 -4.70 -4.67 8.37
CA ALA A 60 -4.68 -5.09 6.96
C ALA A 60 -4.03 -4.03 6.06
N ILE A 61 -3.32 -4.51 5.04
CA ILE A 61 -2.68 -3.70 4.01
C ILE A 61 -2.90 -4.31 2.63
N LEU A 62 -2.78 -3.50 1.58
CA LEU A 62 -2.81 -3.93 0.18
C LEU A 62 -1.55 -3.37 -0.52
N THR A 63 -0.77 -4.25 -1.14
CA THR A 63 0.46 -3.88 -1.86
C THR A 63 0.20 -3.84 -3.36
N GLU A 64 0.58 -2.76 -4.02
CA GLU A 64 0.68 -2.67 -5.46
C GLU A 64 2.15 -2.59 -5.85
N ALA A 65 2.61 -3.51 -6.69
CA ALA A 65 3.97 -3.54 -7.23
C ALA A 65 3.86 -3.87 -8.73
N SER A 66 4.23 -2.91 -9.58
CA SER A 66 3.98 -2.91 -11.03
C SER A 66 4.79 -1.85 -11.71
#